data_AF-A0A946LUR9-F1
#
_entry.id   AF-A0A946LUR9-F1
#
_cell.length_a   1.000
_cell.length_b   1.000
_cell.length_c   1.000
_cell.angle_alpha   90.00
_cell.angle_beta   90.00
_cell.angle_gamma   90.00
#
_symmetry.space_group_name_H-M   'P 1'
#
loop_
_entity.id
_entity.type
_entity.pdbx_description
1 polymer ?
#
loop_
_entity_poly.entity_id
_entity_poly.type
_entity_poly.pdbx_seq_one_letter_code
_entity_poly.pdbx_strand_id
1 'polypeptide(L)'
;MGKIIGIDLGTTNSCVAVLEGKEPRIIENSEGDRTTPSIVGYSDDEVLVGQSAKRQAVTNPEHTLFAVKRLIGRQFKDEVVQRDIKMVPYNIVKADNGDAWVEVKGEKMAPPQISAQVLGKMKKTAED
;
A
#
# COMPACT_ATOMS: atom_id res chain seq x y z
N MET A 1 9.85 -24.84 -8.81
CA MET A 1 10.71 -23.71 -8.39
C MET A 1 10.16 -22.47 -9.08
N GLY A 2 9.66 -21.49 -8.34
CA GLY A 2 8.93 -20.34 -8.90
C GLY A 2 9.87 -19.34 -9.60
N LYS A 3 9.31 -18.47 -10.44
CA LYS A 3 10.05 -17.32 -11.00
C LYS A 3 10.33 -16.32 -9.88
N ILE A 4 11.54 -15.77 -9.82
CA ILE A 4 11.83 -14.60 -8.98
C ILE A 4 11.24 -13.38 -9.69
N ILE A 5 10.47 -12.58 -8.95
CA ILE A 5 9.83 -11.37 -9.44
C ILE A 5 10.53 -10.13 -8.85
N GLY A 6 10.61 -9.06 -9.64
CA GLY A 6 11.07 -7.75 -9.19
C GLY A 6 9.89 -6.86 -8.88
N ILE A 7 9.77 -6.36 -7.65
CA ILE A 7 8.71 -5.42 -7.26
C ILE A 7 9.33 -4.09 -6.89
N ASP A 8 8.93 -3.03 -7.62
CA ASP A 8 9.10 -1.66 -7.14
C ASP A 8 7.89 -1.31 -6.27
N LEU A 9 8.08 -1.25 -4.96
CA LEU A 9 7.08 -0.83 -3.99
C LEU A 9 7.21 0.68 -3.75
N GLY A 10 6.58 1.50 -4.57
CA GLY A 10 6.66 2.96 -4.48
C GLY A 10 5.72 3.58 -3.44
N THR A 11 5.86 4.88 -3.19
CA THR A 11 4.95 5.62 -2.29
C THR A 11 3.58 5.84 -2.92
N THR A 12 3.55 6.06 -4.24
CA THR A 12 2.32 6.41 -4.98
C THR A 12 1.88 5.28 -5.89
N ASN A 13 2.81 4.68 -6.62
CA ASN A 13 2.56 3.58 -7.54
C ASN A 13 3.58 2.48 -7.28
N SER A 14 3.16 1.25 -7.51
CA SER A 14 4.00 0.07 -7.49
C SER A 14 3.99 -0.61 -8.85
N CYS A 15 5.03 -1.37 -9.16
CA CYS A 15 5.22 -2.06 -10.43
C CYS A 15 5.83 -3.45 -10.17
N VAL A 16 5.48 -4.43 -11.00
CA VAL A 16 6.05 -5.77 -10.95
C VAL A 16 6.60 -6.18 -12.30
N ALA A 17 7.77 -6.82 -12.28
CA ALA A 17 8.47 -7.33 -13.44
C ALA A 17 8.95 -8.77 -13.24
N VAL A 18 9.09 -9.49 -14.35
CA VAL A 18 9.70 -10.82 -14.42
C VAL A 18 10.82 -10.82 -15.46
N LEU A 19 11.73 -11.79 -15.34
CA LEU A 19 12.66 -12.12 -16.40
C LEU A 19 12.02 -13.15 -17.35
N GLU A 20 11.82 -12.76 -18.61
CA GLU A 20 11.45 -13.67 -19.71
C GLU A 20 12.71 -13.98 -20.51
N GLY A 21 13.31 -15.15 -20.23
CA GLY A 21 14.62 -15.49 -20.76
C GLY A 21 15.70 -14.57 -20.18
N LYS A 22 16.25 -13.67 -20.99
CA LYS A 22 17.25 -12.66 -20.57
C LYS A 22 16.69 -11.24 -20.51
N GLU A 23 15.46 -11.03 -20.96
CA GLU A 23 14.86 -9.70 -21.06
C GLU A 23 13.92 -9.44 -19.88
N PRO A 24 14.02 -8.29 -19.21
CA PRO A 24 13.06 -7.90 -18.19
C PRO A 24 11.74 -7.44 -18.84
N ARG A 25 10.63 -7.90 -18.31
CA ARG A 25 9.28 -7.51 -18.76
C ARG A 25 8.44 -7.03 -17.58
N ILE A 26 7.80 -5.88 -17.75
CA ILE A 26 6.76 -5.37 -16.83
C ILE A 26 5.45 -6.11 -17.09
N ILE A 27 4.78 -6.54 -16.02
CA ILE A 27 3.50 -7.24 -16.10
C ILE A 27 2.35 -6.24 -15.91
N GLU A 28 1.32 -6.37 -16.72
CA GLU A 28 0.08 -5.61 -16.58
C GLU A 28 -0.75 -6.22 -15.45
N ASN A 29 -1.33 -5.38 -14.58
CA ASN A 29 -2.21 -5.85 -13.53
C ASN A 29 -3.59 -6.27 -14.08
N SER A 30 -4.45 -6.77 -13.19
CA SER A 30 -5.83 -7.17 -13.53
C SER A 30 -6.69 -6.06 -14.13
N GLU A 31 -6.28 -4.80 -14.01
CA GLU A 31 -6.95 -3.64 -14.59
C GLU A 31 -6.35 -3.22 -15.96
N GLY A 32 -5.32 -3.92 -16.45
CA GLY A 32 -4.61 -3.61 -17.70
C GLY A 32 -3.52 -2.54 -17.58
N ASP A 33 -3.23 -2.06 -16.37
CA ASP A 33 -2.21 -1.04 -16.12
C ASP A 33 -0.84 -1.66 -15.79
N ARG A 34 0.25 -1.05 -16.29
CA ARG A 34 1.64 -1.44 -15.95
C ARG A 34 2.12 -0.98 -14.57
N THR A 35 1.31 -0.19 -13.89
CA THR A 35 1.56 0.22 -12.51
C THR A 35 0.27 0.15 -11.71
N THR A 36 0.38 -0.07 -10.42
CA THR A 36 -0.76 -0.16 -9.51
C THR A 36 -0.64 0.93 -8.44
N PRO A 37 -1.68 1.74 -8.20
CA PRO A 37 -1.68 2.69 -7.10
C PRO A 37 -1.34 1.99 -5.77
N SER A 38 -0.42 2.58 -5.00
CA SER A 38 -0.03 2.09 -3.66
C SER A 38 -1.03 2.60 -2.62
N ILE A 39 -2.27 2.17 -2.82
CA ILE A 39 -3.46 2.60 -2.10
C ILE A 39 -4.23 1.36 -1.67
N VAL A 40 -4.62 1.32 -0.41
CA VAL A 40 -5.40 0.23 0.21
C VAL A 40 -6.65 0.83 0.81
N GLY A 41 -7.81 0.31 0.43
CA GLY A 41 -9.12 0.74 0.93
C GLY A 41 -9.78 -0.37 1.71
N TYR A 42 -10.32 -0.06 2.88
CA TYR A 42 -11.08 -1.01 3.69
C TYR A 42 -12.56 -0.67 3.61
N SER A 43 -13.34 -1.56 2.99
CA SER A 43 -14.81 -1.52 3.04
C SER A 43 -15.30 -2.46 4.13
N ASP A 44 -16.61 -2.68 4.25
CA ASP A 44 -17.18 -3.59 5.26
C ASP A 44 -16.87 -5.05 4.97
N ASP A 45 -16.88 -5.45 3.70
CA ASP A 45 -16.77 -6.85 3.28
C ASP A 45 -15.47 -7.19 2.55
N GLU A 46 -14.69 -6.19 2.14
CA GLU A 46 -13.50 -6.41 1.32
C GLU A 46 -12.36 -5.42 1.57
N VAL A 47 -11.14 -5.89 1.26
CA VAL A 47 -9.95 -5.05 1.17
C VAL A 47 -9.67 -4.77 -0.31
N LEU A 48 -9.77 -3.51 -0.69
CA LEU A 48 -9.48 -3.01 -2.03
C LEU A 48 -8.03 -2.59 -2.13
N VAL A 49 -7.38 -2.88 -3.27
CA VAL A 49 -5.98 -2.49 -3.53
C VAL A 49 -5.84 -1.96 -4.94
N GLY A 50 -5.13 -0.85 -5.11
CA GLY A 50 -4.85 -0.29 -6.43
C GLY A 50 -5.95 0.64 -6.93
N GLN A 51 -6.37 0.46 -8.19
CA GLN A 51 -7.34 1.36 -8.82
C GLN A 51 -8.71 1.33 -8.14
N SER A 52 -9.15 0.16 -7.64
CA SER A 52 -10.42 0.05 -6.90
C SER A 52 -10.40 0.89 -5.63
N ALA A 53 -9.33 0.79 -4.83
CA ALA A 53 -9.14 1.62 -3.64
C ALA A 53 -9.05 3.12 -3.98
N LYS A 54 -8.34 3.47 -5.07
CA LYS A 54 -8.22 4.86 -5.53
C LYS A 54 -9.58 5.47 -5.89
N ARG A 55 -10.46 4.71 -6.53
CA ARG A 55 -11.81 5.19 -6.95
C ARG A 55 -12.68 5.57 -5.75
N GLN A 56 -12.64 4.78 -4.68
CA GLN A 56 -13.46 5.04 -3.50
C GLN A 56 -12.84 6.04 -2.50
N ALA A 57 -11.61 6.50 -2.73
CA ALA A 57 -10.88 7.35 -1.78
C ALA A 57 -11.61 8.66 -1.43
N VAL A 58 -12.43 9.18 -2.34
CA VAL A 58 -13.22 10.41 -2.14
C VAL A 58 -14.42 10.15 -1.24
N THR A 59 -15.06 8.99 -1.34
CA THR A 59 -16.28 8.63 -0.59
C THR A 59 -16.00 7.87 0.70
N ASN A 60 -14.79 7.32 0.85
CA ASN A 60 -14.35 6.59 2.04
C ASN A 60 -12.91 7.03 2.45
N PRO A 61 -12.70 8.32 2.77
CA PRO A 61 -11.36 8.88 2.94
C PRO A 61 -10.65 8.39 4.21
N GLU A 62 -11.38 8.17 5.31
CA GLU A 62 -10.81 7.75 6.60
C GLU A 62 -10.31 6.30 6.58
N HIS A 63 -10.89 5.44 5.74
CA HIS A 63 -10.51 4.03 5.60
C HIS A 63 -9.76 3.73 4.29
N THR A 64 -9.32 4.78 3.57
CA THR A 64 -8.47 4.63 2.38
C THR A 64 -7.07 5.14 2.66
N LEU A 65 -6.14 4.21 2.76
CA LEU A 65 -4.75 4.46 3.12
C LEU A 65 -3.88 4.63 1.87
N PHE A 66 -3.12 5.71 1.84
CA PHE A 66 -2.17 6.03 0.77
C PHE A 66 -0.90 6.66 1.34
N ALA A 67 0.18 6.65 0.56
CA ALA A 67 1.49 7.15 0.98
C ALA A 67 2.07 6.51 2.27
N VAL A 68 1.58 5.33 2.66
CA VAL A 68 1.97 4.61 3.89
C VAL A 68 3.47 4.29 3.92
N LYS A 69 4.14 4.19 2.76
CA LYS A 69 5.61 4.07 2.66
C LYS A 69 6.35 5.19 3.41
N ARG A 70 5.73 6.37 3.57
CA ARG A 70 6.31 7.48 4.35
C ARG A 70 6.35 7.20 5.86
N LEU A 71 5.52 6.29 6.37
CA LEU A 71 5.42 5.95 7.79
C LEU A 71 6.28 4.73 8.18
N ILE A 72 6.67 3.90 7.20
CA ILE A 72 7.47 2.69 7.47
C ILE A 72 8.78 3.05 8.18
N GLY A 73 8.99 2.43 9.34
CA GLY A 73 10.22 2.60 10.13
C GLY A 73 10.34 3.95 10.84
N ARG A 74 9.25 4.74 10.95
CA ARG A 74 9.25 6.03 11.64
C ARG A 74 8.63 5.96 13.03
N GLN A 75 9.11 6.82 13.92
CA GLN A 75 8.50 7.00 15.24
C GLN A 75 7.30 7.94 15.12
N PHE A 76 6.26 7.69 15.91
CA PHE A 76 5.06 8.54 15.93
C PHE A 76 5.39 10.01 16.17
N LYS A 77 6.41 10.28 17.00
CA LYS A 77 6.83 11.64 17.38
C LYS A 77 7.68 12.37 16.33
N ASP A 78 8.10 11.70 15.25
CA ASP A 78 8.93 12.32 14.22
C ASP A 78 8.21 13.52 13.59
N GLU A 79 8.92 14.63 13.35
CA GLU A 79 8.34 15.86 12.81
C GLU A 79 7.59 15.64 11.49
N VAL A 80 8.11 14.75 10.65
CA VAL A 80 7.47 14.39 9.37
C VAL A 80 6.15 13.64 9.59
N VAL A 81 6.07 12.75 10.58
CA VAL A 81 4.83 12.04 10.94
C VAL A 81 3.82 13.01 11.53
N GLN A 82 4.26 13.93 12.38
CA GLN A 82 3.41 14.98 12.95
C GLN A 82 2.87 15.96 11.90
N ARG A 83 3.59 16.19 10.80
CA ARG A 83 3.08 16.89 9.62
C ARG A 83 2.07 16.03 8.87
N ASP A 84 2.39 14.77 8.59
CA ASP A 84 1.51 13.86 7.85
C ASP A 84 0.15 13.69 8.54
N ILE A 85 0.11 13.57 9.88
CA ILE A 85 -1.12 13.54 10.70
C ILE A 85 -2.09 14.68 10.38
N LYS A 86 -1.58 15.86 10.01
CA LYS A 86 -2.41 17.05 9.71
C LYS A 86 -2.86 17.11 8.25
N MET A 87 -2.28 16.28 7.39
CA MET A 87 -2.49 16.34 5.93
C MET A 87 -3.32 15.19 5.41
N VAL A 88 -3.24 14.02 6.04
CA VAL A 88 -3.96 12.81 5.59
C VAL A 88 -5.33 12.70 6.26
N PRO A 89 -6.33 12.11 5.59
CA PRO A 89 -7.67 11.95 6.15
C PRO A 89 -7.79 10.75 7.10
N TYR A 90 -6.86 9.79 7.04
CA TYR A 90 -6.89 8.58 7.87
C TYR A 90 -6.13 8.78 9.18
N ASN A 91 -6.42 7.93 10.17
CA ASN A 91 -5.81 8.05 11.48
C ASN A 91 -4.41 7.45 11.51
N ILE A 92 -3.41 8.27 11.81
CA ILE A 92 -2.07 7.83 12.19
C ILE A 92 -2.00 7.86 13.72
N VAL A 93 -1.60 6.74 14.33
CA VAL A 93 -1.63 6.53 15.78
C VAL A 93 -0.30 6.03 16.30
N LYS A 94 -0.08 6.23 17.59
CA LYS A 94 1.11 5.74 18.29
C LYS A 94 0.91 4.28 18.68
N ALA A 95 1.84 3.42 18.27
CA ALA A 95 1.93 2.05 18.77
C ALA A 95 2.56 2.00 20.18
N ASP A 96 2.42 0.86 20.86
CA ASP A 96 2.92 0.69 22.24
C ASP A 96 4.44 0.88 22.31
N ASN A 97 5.17 0.48 21.26
CA ASN A 97 6.61 0.64 21.14
C ASN A 97 7.05 2.06 20.71
N GLY A 98 6.12 2.96 20.39
CA GLY A 98 6.41 4.33 19.93
C GLY A 98 6.31 4.54 18.42
N ASP A 99 6.22 3.49 17.62
CA ASP A 99 6.17 3.58 16.17
C ASP A 99 4.91 4.26 15.64
N ALA A 100 5.01 4.86 14.46
CA ALA A 100 3.87 5.39 13.72
C ALA A 100 3.08 4.25 13.07
N TRP A 101 1.87 4.00 13.56
CA TRP A 101 0.93 3.04 13.00
C TRP A 101 -0.27 3.78 12.40
N VAL A 102 -1.15 3.03 11.74
CA VAL A 102 -2.43 3.54 11.25
C VAL A 102 -3.57 2.85 11.99
N GLU A 103 -4.73 3.50 12.08
CA GLU A 103 -5.92 2.90 12.66
C GLU A 103 -7.07 2.95 11.65
N VAL A 104 -7.67 1.79 11.39
CA VAL A 104 -8.82 1.64 10.50
C VAL A 104 -9.89 0.86 11.26
N LYS A 105 -11.09 1.42 11.38
CA LYS A 105 -12.24 0.78 12.06
C LYS A 105 -11.92 0.27 13.47
N GLY A 106 -11.10 0.99 14.23
CA GLY A 106 -10.68 0.60 15.59
C GLY A 106 -9.52 -0.39 15.65
N GLU A 107 -9.05 -0.89 14.51
CA GLU A 107 -7.90 -1.80 14.44
C GLU A 107 -6.62 -1.02 14.14
N LYS A 108 -5.63 -1.15 15.03
CA LYS A 108 -4.30 -0.58 14.83
C LYS A 108 -3.45 -1.51 13.98
N MET A 109 -2.90 -0.99 12.89
CA MET A 109 -2.09 -1.74 11.95
C MET A 109 -0.73 -1.08 11.73
N ALA A 110 0.30 -1.90 11.63
CA ALA A 110 1.65 -1.46 11.31
C ALA A 110 1.76 -1.11 9.80
N PRO A 111 2.52 -0.07 9.40
CA PRO A 111 2.72 0.28 8.00
C PRO A 111 3.19 -0.88 7.08
N PRO A 112 4.01 -1.85 7.55
CA PRO A 112 4.35 -3.04 6.78
C PRO A 112 3.13 -3.92 6.45
N GLN A 113 2.13 -4.02 7.32
CA GLN A 113 0.92 -4.81 7.06
C GLN A 113 0.11 -4.19 5.92
N ILE A 114 0.02 -2.87 5.85
CA ILE A 114 -0.66 -2.18 4.74
C ILE A 114 0.12 -2.37 3.44
N SER A 115 1.45 -2.22 3.50
CA SER A 115 2.31 -2.44 2.33
C SER A 115 2.27 -3.89 1.83
N ALA A 116 2.05 -4.85 2.73
CA ALA A 116 1.86 -6.25 2.38
C ALA A 116 0.61 -6.48 1.53
N GLN A 117 -0.46 -5.68 1.68
CA GLN A 117 -1.64 -5.76 0.80
C GLN A 117 -1.28 -5.38 -0.65
N VAL A 118 -0.45 -4.35 -0.82
CA VAL A 118 0.06 -3.94 -2.13
C VAL A 118 0.96 -5.02 -2.72
N LEU A 119 1.90 -5.56 -1.92
CA LEU A 119 2.77 -6.66 -2.32
C LEU A 119 1.98 -7.92 -2.69
N GLY A 120 0.89 -8.22 -1.97
CA GLY A 120 -0.02 -9.32 -2.27
C GLY A 120 -0.65 -9.18 -3.65
N LYS A 121 -1.10 -7.97 -4.02
CA LYS A 121 -1.58 -7.69 -5.39
C LYS A 121 -0.47 -7.85 -6.43
N MET A 122 0.75 -7.35 -6.16
CA MET A 122 1.89 -7.48 -7.10
C MET A 122 2.28 -8.94 -7.31
N LYS A 123 2.29 -9.73 -6.23
CA LYS A 123 2.51 -11.18 -6.30
C LYS A 123 1.44 -11.84 -7.17
N LYS A 124 0.16 -11.57 -6.90
CA LYS A 124 -0.96 -12.12 -7.67
C LYS A 124 -0.86 -11.76 -9.16
N THR A 125 -0.55 -10.50 -9.47
CA THR A 125 -0.32 -10.04 -10.85
C THR A 125 0.79 -10.80 -11.58
N ALA A 126 1.79 -11.31 -10.87
CA ALA A 126 2.84 -12.11 -11.49
C ALA A 126 2.54 -13.63 -11.52
N GLU A 127 1.52 -14.07 -10.79
CA GLU A 127 1.03 -15.46 -10.77
C GLU A 127 -0.07 -15.70 -11.81
N ASP A 128 -0.86 -14.67 -12.12
CA ASP A 128 -1.86 -14.62 -13.20
C ASP A 128 -1.18 -14.49 -14.60
#